data_AF-A0A249A110-F1
#
_entry.id   AF-A0A249A110-F1
#
_cell.length_a   1.000
_cell.length_b   1.000
_cell.length_c   1.000
_cell.angle_alpha   90.00
_cell.angle_beta   90.00
_cell.angle_gamma   90.00
#
_symmetry.space_group_name_H-M   'P 1'
#
loop_
_entity.id
_entity.type
_entity.pdbx_description
1 polymer ?
#
loop_
_entity_poly.entity_id
_entity_poly.type
_entity_poly.pdbx_seq_one_letter_code
_entity_poly.pdbx_strand_id
1 'polypeptide(L)'
;MRFLPSEIYQPRGELVKADRQGNGEFEVEYRVSGNDVRGLAKSAIAHAKRKGFHLVESDIHRDDADLKFKRGDQELDIEIEVKGRNRIEYKADLDLDKN
;
A
#
# COMPACT_ATOMS: atom_id res chain seq x y z
N MET A 1 -0.11 -21.39 -2.18
CA MET A 1 0.65 -20.15 -1.92
C MET A 1 -0.17 -19.00 -2.46
N ARG A 2 -0.57 -18.02 -1.63
CA ARG A 2 -1.19 -16.78 -2.12
C ARG A 2 -0.06 -15.93 -2.72
N PHE A 3 -0.11 -15.66 -4.02
CA PHE A 3 0.92 -14.88 -4.71
C PHE A 3 0.60 -13.40 -4.57
N LEU A 4 1.45 -12.67 -3.87
CA LEU A 4 1.36 -11.21 -3.78
C LEU A 4 2.23 -10.58 -4.87
N PRO A 5 1.71 -9.60 -5.64
CA PRO A 5 2.51 -8.83 -6.58
C PRO A 5 3.74 -8.22 -5.91
N SER A 6 4.85 -8.19 -6.64
CA SER A 6 6.12 -7.69 -6.10
C SER A 6 6.13 -6.17 -5.96
N GLU A 7 5.19 -5.50 -6.62
CA GLU A 7 4.93 -4.07 -6.65
C GLU A 7 4.43 -3.54 -5.31
N ILE A 8 3.69 -4.37 -4.58
CA ILE A 8 3.09 -4.00 -3.31
C ILE A 8 4.13 -4.15 -2.20
N TYR A 9 4.38 -3.06 -1.47
CA TYR A 9 5.23 -3.10 -0.29
C TYR A 9 4.60 -3.99 0.79
N GLN A 10 5.39 -4.92 1.32
CA GLN A 10 4.97 -5.83 2.39
C GLN A 10 5.56 -5.36 3.71
N PRO A 11 4.77 -4.71 4.59
CA PRO A 11 5.26 -4.31 5.90
C PRO A 11 5.50 -5.52 6.80
N ARG A 12 6.29 -5.30 7.86
CA ARG A 12 6.38 -6.27 8.96
C ARG A 12 5.11 -6.20 9.80
N GLY A 13 4.11 -7.00 9.42
CA GLY A 13 2.82 -7.09 10.07
C GLY A 13 2.11 -8.41 9.76
N GLU A 14 0.90 -8.54 10.31
CA GLU A 14 0.00 -9.65 10.00
C GLU A 14 -0.73 -9.35 8.69
N LEU A 15 -0.69 -10.29 7.73
CA LEU A 15 -1.48 -10.20 6.51
C LEU A 15 -2.94 -10.56 6.84
N VAL A 16 -3.85 -9.59 6.71
CA VAL A 16 -5.27 -9.74 7.00
C VAL A 16 -6.03 -10.16 5.73
N LYS A 17 -5.73 -9.52 4.60
CA LYS A 17 -6.37 -9.76 3.30
C LYS A 17 -5.33 -9.78 2.18
N ALA A 18 -5.55 -10.66 1.21
CA ALA A 18 -4.74 -10.76 0.00
C ALA A 18 -5.59 -11.41 -1.07
N ASP A 19 -6.24 -10.58 -1.89
CA ASP A 19 -7.18 -11.02 -2.90
C ASP A 19 -6.73 -10.51 -4.27
N ARG A 20 -6.81 -11.40 -5.26
CA ARG A 20 -6.71 -11.03 -6.67
C ARG A 20 -8.13 -10.82 -7.16
N GLN A 21 -8.47 -9.59 -7.48
CA GLN A 21 -9.74 -9.29 -8.11
C GLN A 21 -9.66 -9.61 -9.62
N GLY A 22 -10.79 -9.66 -10.31
CA GLY A 22 -10.79 -9.85 -11.77
C GLY A 22 -9.99 -8.74 -12.47
N ASN A 23 -9.60 -8.95 -13.73
CA ASN A 23 -9.01 -7.90 -14.58
C ASN A 23 -7.64 -7.31 -14.16
N GLY A 24 -6.87 -7.98 -13.29
CA GLY A 24 -5.50 -7.54 -12.97
C GLY A 24 -5.40 -6.66 -11.72
N GLU A 25 -6.51 -6.46 -11.02
CA GLU A 25 -6.56 -5.77 -9.74
C GLU A 25 -6.14 -6.69 -8.57
N PHE A 26 -5.40 -6.13 -7.62
CA PHE A 26 -4.97 -6.81 -6.40
C PHE A 26 -5.18 -5.92 -5.20
N GLU A 27 -5.77 -6.47 -4.15
CA GLU A 27 -5.98 -5.78 -2.88
C GLU A 27 -5.26 -6.54 -1.77
N VAL A 28 -4.53 -5.81 -0.93
CA VAL A 28 -3.94 -6.35 0.30
C VAL A 28 -4.27 -5.49 1.49
N GLU A 29 -4.38 -6.14 2.64
CA GLU A 29 -4.49 -5.48 3.93
C GLU A 29 -3.52 -6.12 4.92
N TYR A 30 -2.78 -5.27 5.63
CA TYR A 30 -1.90 -5.66 6.72
C TYR A 30 -2.29 -4.95 8.01
N ARG A 31 -2.16 -5.67 9.12
CA ARG A 31 -2.20 -5.12 10.47
C ARG A 31 -0.77 -4.96 10.99
N VAL A 32 -0.39 -3.73 11.28
CA VAL A 32 0.96 -3.36 11.72
C VAL A 32 0.89 -2.78 13.13
N SER A 33 1.88 -3.07 13.98
CA SER A 33 1.97 -2.43 15.30
C SER A 33 2.55 -1.02 15.17
N GLY A 34 1.87 0.00 15.69
CA GLY A 34 2.36 1.37 15.69
C GLY A 34 1.30 2.43 15.99
N ASN A 35 1.74 3.68 16.11
CA ASN A 35 0.89 4.87 16.33
C ASN A 35 1.38 6.10 15.53
N ASP A 36 2.26 5.87 14.54
CA ASP A 36 2.78 6.91 13.64
C ASP A 36 3.01 6.27 12.27
N VAL A 37 2.24 6.70 11.28
CA VAL A 37 2.25 6.09 9.94
C VAL A 37 3.40 6.58 9.07
N ARG A 38 4.05 7.69 9.43
CA ARG A 38 5.00 8.39 8.54
C ARG A 38 6.20 7.54 8.16
N GLY A 39 6.69 6.72 9.08
CA GLY A 39 7.78 5.78 8.82
C GLY A 39 7.37 4.67 7.83
N LEU A 40 6.13 4.21 7.96
CA LEU A 40 5.55 3.19 7.09
C LEU A 40 5.29 3.75 5.69
N ALA A 41 4.69 4.94 5.59
CA ALA A 41 4.49 5.68 4.35
C ALA A 41 5.81 5.89 3.58
N LYS A 42 6.87 6.36 4.26
CA LYS A 42 8.20 6.52 3.65
C LYS A 42 8.76 5.22 3.08
N SER A 43 8.54 4.10 3.78
CA SER A 43 8.99 2.78 3.32
C SER A 43 8.23 2.31 2.08
N ALA A 44 6.90 2.55 2.05
CA ALA A 44 6.06 2.26 0.90
C ALA A 44 6.46 3.10 -0.32
N ILE A 45 6.64 4.42 -0.15
CA ILE A 45 7.13 5.32 -1.21
C ILE A 45 8.48 4.84 -1.76
N ALA A 46 9.43 4.51 -0.90
CA ALA A 46 10.74 4.04 -1.32
C ALA A 46 10.65 2.71 -2.09
N HIS A 47 9.72 1.83 -1.70
CA HIS A 47 9.48 0.58 -2.41
C HIS A 47 8.86 0.81 -3.80
N ALA A 48 7.77 1.58 -3.88
CA ALA A 48 7.10 1.90 -5.14
C ALA A 48 8.08 2.54 -6.15
N LYS A 49 8.91 3.48 -5.70
CA LYS A 49 9.96 4.10 -6.53
C LYS A 49 10.97 3.08 -7.08
N ARG A 50 11.41 2.11 -6.27
CA ARG A 50 12.28 1.02 -6.75
C ARG A 50 11.60 0.10 -7.78
N LYS A 51 10.27 0.09 -7.80
CA LYS A 51 9.45 -0.64 -8.78
C LYS A 51 9.13 0.20 -10.02
N GLY A 52 9.67 1.41 -10.12
CA GLY A 52 9.47 2.30 -11.26
C GLY A 52 8.16 3.08 -11.23
N PHE A 53 7.45 3.08 -10.11
CA PHE A 53 6.29 3.96 -9.93
C PHE A 53 6.71 5.38 -9.58
N HIS A 54 5.95 6.34 -10.10
CA HIS A 54 6.03 7.76 -9.74
C HIS A 54 4.93 8.09 -8.74
N LEU A 55 5.28 8.80 -7.67
CA LEU A 55 4.32 9.33 -6.70
C LEU A 55 3.60 10.53 -7.34
N VAL A 56 2.29 10.45 -7.50
CA VAL A 56 1.46 11.51 -8.12
C VAL A 56 0.66 12.32 -7.11
N GLU A 57 0.32 11.70 -5.99
CA GLU A 57 -0.38 12.35 -4.87
C GLU A 57 0.16 11.81 -3.55
N SER A 58 0.31 12.68 -2.56
CA SER A 58 0.70 12.28 -1.21
C SER A 58 0.09 13.22 -0.19
N ASP A 59 -0.71 12.67 0.71
CA ASP A 59 -1.04 13.30 1.98
C ASP A 59 -0.49 12.44 3.10
N ILE A 60 0.25 13.05 4.02
CA ILE A 60 0.96 12.31 5.07
C ILE A 60 0.86 13.07 6.37
N HIS A 61 0.05 12.54 7.26
CA HIS A 61 -0.10 12.99 8.63
C HIS A 61 0.52 11.97 9.59
N ARG A 62 0.31 12.19 10.89
CA ARG A 62 0.86 11.30 11.92
C ARG A 62 0.05 10.01 12.01
N ASP A 63 -1.26 10.14 11.92
CA ASP A 63 -2.26 9.12 12.13
C ASP A 63 -2.74 8.48 10.84
N ASP A 64 -2.65 9.20 9.72
CA ASP A 64 -3.08 8.73 8.41
C ASP A 64 -2.14 9.16 7.27
N ALA A 65 -2.14 8.40 6.19
CA ALA A 65 -1.42 8.73 4.98
C ALA A 65 -2.08 8.09 3.75
N ASP A 66 -2.30 8.91 2.73
CA ASP A 66 -2.84 8.54 1.43
C ASP A 66 -1.80 8.79 0.36
N LEU A 67 -1.49 7.75 -0.42
CA LEU A 67 -0.46 7.80 -1.45
C LEU A 67 -1.00 7.22 -2.73
N LYS A 68 -0.85 7.96 -3.83
CA LYS A 68 -1.19 7.47 -5.17
C LYS A 68 0.04 7.45 -6.05
N PHE A 69 0.19 6.36 -6.81
CA PHE A 69 1.33 6.12 -7.66
C PHE A 69 0.92 5.69 -9.07
N LYS A 70 1.74 6.03 -10.07
CA LYS A 70 1.55 5.61 -11.45
C LYS A 70 2.80 5.06 -12.11
N ARG A 71 2.64 4.06 -12.97
CA ARG A 71 3.69 3.49 -13.84
C ARG A 71 3.07 3.11 -15.18
N GLY A 72 3.15 4.02 -16.17
CA GLY A 72 2.38 3.86 -17.40
C GLY A 72 0.88 3.88 -17.10
N ASP A 73 0.16 2.86 -17.53
CA ASP A 73 -1.28 2.70 -17.27
C ASP A 73 -1.60 2.05 -15.92
N GLN A 74 -0.57 1.62 -15.18
CA GLN A 74 -0.73 0.96 -13.88
C GLN A 74 -0.86 1.98 -12.75
N GLU A 75 -1.75 1.70 -11.82
CA GLU A 75 -2.03 2.55 -10.65
C GLU A 75 -1.81 1.73 -9.37
N LEU A 76 -1.18 2.35 -8.37
CA LEU A 76 -1.00 1.76 -7.04
C LEU A 76 -1.44 2.81 -6.03
N ASP A 77 -2.48 2.49 -5.27
CA ASP A 77 -2.99 3.33 -4.20
C ASP A 77 -2.69 2.67 -2.85
N ILE A 78 -2.29 3.48 -1.87
CA ILE A 78 -1.93 3.02 -0.53
C ILE A 78 -2.58 3.94 0.50
N GLU A 79 -3.40 3.35 1.36
CA GLU A 79 -4.02 4.00 2.52
C GLU A 79 -3.42 3.40 3.79
N ILE A 80 -3.00 4.26 4.72
CA ILE A 80 -2.39 3.85 5.98
C ILE A 80 -3.06 4.62 7.10
N GLU A 81 -3.62 3.93 8.09
CA GLU A 81 -4.38 4.59 9.15
C GLU A 81 -4.12 3.96 10.52
N VAL A 82 -3.92 4.79 11.55
CA VAL A 82 -3.90 4.36 12.95
C VAL A 82 -5.31 4.01 13.40
N LYS A 83 -5.49 2.79 13.90
CA LYS A 83 -6.77 2.24 14.34
C LYS A 83 -6.73 1.87 15.81
N GLY A 84 -7.23 2.74 16.66
CA GLY A 84 -7.22 2.54 18.12
C GLY A 84 -5.81 2.63 18.71
N ARG A 85 -5.54 1.88 19.78
CA ARG A 85 -4.21 1.89 20.45
C ARG A 85 -3.27 0.88 19.81
N ASN A 86 -2.12 1.37 19.33
CA ASN A 86 -0.98 0.58 18.86
C ASN A 86 -1.27 -0.33 17.66
N ARG A 87 -2.15 0.08 16.76
CA ARG A 87 -2.47 -0.64 15.54
C ARG A 87 -2.56 0.33 14.38
N ILE A 88 -1.93 -0.02 13.27
CA ILE A 88 -2.03 0.62 11.97
C ILE A 88 -2.63 -0.40 11.01
N GLU A 89 -3.63 0.02 10.25
CA GLU A 89 -4.09 -0.69 9.06
C GLU A 89 -3.33 -0.13 7.86
N TYR A 90 -2.76 -1.01 7.05
CA TYR A 90 -2.10 -0.69 5.80
C TYR A 90 -2.85 -1.40 4.70
N LYS A 91 -3.39 -0.65 3.73
CA LYS A 91 -4.09 -1.17 2.57
C LYS A 91 -3.35 -0.74 1.32
N ALA A 92 -3.29 -1.64 0.35
CA ALA A 92 -2.76 -1.30 -0.96
C ALA A 92 -3.56 -1.99 -2.05
N ASP A 93 -3.95 -1.18 -3.04
CA ASP A 93 -4.70 -1.57 -4.21
C ASP A 93 -3.81 -1.35 -5.43
N LEU A 94 -3.59 -2.40 -6.20
CA LEU A 94 -2.77 -2.38 -7.40
C LEU A 94 -3.65 -2.72 -8.60
N ASP A 95 -3.77 -1.78 -9.52
CA ASP A 95 -4.35 -2.00 -10.84
C ASP A 95 -3.23 -2.16 -11.87
N LEU A 96 -3.14 -3.35 -12.48
CA LEU A 96 -2.15 -3.65 -13.51
C LEU A 96 -2.63 -3.36 -14.93
N ASP A 97 -3.95 -3.22 -15.16
CA ASP A 97 -4.54 -3.14 -16.49
C ASP A 97 -5.76 -2.19 -16.50
N LYS A 98 -5.68 -1.08 -17.24
CA LYS A 98 -6.87 -0.33 -17.66
C LYS A 98 -7.54 -1.04 -18.82
N ASN A 99 -8.32 -2.08 -18.54
CA ASN A 99 -9.14 -2.72 -19.58
C ASN A 99 -10.58 -2.20 -19.57
#